data_AF-W6L983-F1
#
_entry.id   AF-W6L983-F1
#
_cell.length_a   1.000
_cell.length_b   1.000
_cell.length_c   1.000
_cell.angle_alpha   90.00
_cell.angle_beta   90.00
_cell.angle_gamma   90.00
#
_symmetry.space_group_name_H-M   'P 1'
#
loop_
_entity.id
_entity.type
_entity.pdbx_description
1 polymer ?
#
loop_
_entity_poly.entity_id
_entity_poly.type
_entity_poly.pdbx_seq_one_letter_code
_entity_poly.pdbx_strand_id
1 'polypeptide(L)'
;MHQTVDCKSGGSVTFVPIEEDKFGFKPGQLVHFTKSIRNGKVALIRGVCDGLLWFSVFSSIDEAVKEEALNVPVDTSSCRVHEEFIRQYGWVIDDRKNLFIYKDTK
;
A
#
# COMPACT_ATOMS: atom_id res chain seq x y z
N MET A 1 2.33 -17.06 -2.31
CA MET A 1 1.00 -16.52 -1.96
C MET A 1 0.69 -15.43 -2.96
N HIS A 2 -0.47 -15.43 -3.59
CA HIS A 2 -0.88 -14.43 -4.58
C HIS A 2 -2.12 -13.70 -4.02
N GLN A 3 -2.19 -12.39 -4.15
CA GLN A 3 -3.36 -11.60 -3.77
C GLN A 3 -4.00 -10.99 -5.00
N THR A 4 -5.28 -11.26 -5.21
CA THR A 4 -6.10 -10.58 -6.21
C THR A 4 -6.82 -9.43 -5.54
N VAL A 5 -6.67 -8.23 -6.07
CA VAL A 5 -7.34 -7.01 -5.58
C VAL A 5 -7.90 -6.20 -6.73
N ASP A 6 -8.99 -5.48 -6.48
CA ASP A 6 -9.57 -4.57 -7.46
C ASP A 6 -8.78 -3.27 -7.58
N CYS A 7 -8.51 -2.86 -8.81
CA CYS A 7 -7.86 -1.60 -9.12
C CYS A 7 -8.88 -0.46 -9.17
N LYS A 8 -8.52 0.72 -8.65
CA LYS A 8 -9.37 1.92 -8.82
C LYS A 8 -9.62 2.28 -10.29
N SER A 9 -8.69 1.95 -11.17
CA SER A 9 -8.79 2.19 -12.62
C SER A 9 -9.74 1.22 -13.34
N GLY A 10 -10.31 0.24 -12.63
CA GLY A 10 -11.07 -0.88 -13.18
C GLY A 10 -10.18 -2.11 -13.43
N GLY A 11 -10.73 -3.30 -13.18
CA GLY A 11 -10.04 -4.60 -13.30
C GLY A 11 -9.44 -5.09 -11.99
N SER A 12 -8.94 -6.33 -12.01
CA SER A 12 -8.30 -6.98 -10.86
C SER A 12 -6.83 -7.26 -11.15
N VAL A 13 -5.94 -6.89 -10.24
CA VAL A 13 -4.52 -7.25 -10.31
C VAL A 13 -4.23 -8.39 -9.36
N THR A 14 -3.45 -9.36 -9.82
CA THR A 14 -2.91 -10.41 -8.95
C THR A 14 -1.43 -10.13 -8.73
N PHE A 15 -1.03 -9.84 -7.49
CA PHE A 15 0.37 -9.59 -7.15
C PHE A 15 0.86 -10.54 -6.06
N VAL A 16 2.17 -10.76 -6.02
CA VAL A 16 2.84 -11.52 -4.96
C VAL A 16 3.38 -10.51 -3.96
N PRO A 17 2.97 -10.54 -2.68
CA PRO A 17 3.58 -9.72 -1.64
C PRO A 17 4.99 -10.24 -1.36
N ILE A 18 5.95 -9.81 -2.18
CA ILE A 18 7.38 -10.04 -1.96
C ILE A 18 7.91 -9.05 -0.91
N GLU A 19 8.70 -9.54 0.04
CA GLU A 19 9.29 -8.70 1.10
C GLU A 19 10.49 -7.86 0.63
N GLU A 20 11.12 -8.27 -0.47
CA GLU A 20 12.19 -7.51 -1.11
C GLU A 20 11.59 -6.59 -2.15
N ASP A 21 11.44 -5.33 -1.76
CA ASP A 21 11.02 -4.28 -2.66
C ASP A 21 12.09 -3.20 -2.84
N LYS A 22 12.26 -2.75 -4.09
CA LYS A 22 13.20 -1.69 -4.46
C LYS A 22 12.81 -0.33 -3.88
N PHE A 23 11.56 -0.15 -3.49
CA PHE A 23 11.09 1.06 -2.83
C PHE A 23 11.21 0.99 -1.32
N GLY A 24 11.81 -0.03 -0.71
CA GLY A 24 12.05 -0.09 0.74
C GLY A 24 10.78 -0.16 1.59
N PHE A 25 9.62 -0.45 0.97
CA PHE A 25 8.36 -0.66 1.66
C PHE A 25 7.99 -2.13 1.64
N LYS A 26 7.44 -2.62 2.75
CA LYS A 26 6.98 -3.99 2.91
C LYS A 26 5.45 -4.05 2.82
N PRO A 27 4.89 -5.13 2.23
CA PRO A 27 3.47 -5.43 2.34
C PRO A 27 2.99 -5.34 3.79
N GLY A 28 1.83 -4.71 4.00
CA GLY A 28 1.22 -4.54 5.32
C GLY A 28 1.71 -3.32 6.08
N GLN A 29 2.74 -2.62 5.61
CA GLN A 29 3.14 -1.35 6.19
C GLN A 29 2.09 -0.27 5.91
N LEU A 30 1.97 0.63 6.88
CA LEU A 30 1.13 1.81 6.80
C LEU A 30 2.05 3.03 6.68
N VAL A 31 1.71 3.93 5.77
CA VAL A 31 2.45 5.18 5.55
C VAL A 31 1.51 6.36 5.56
N HIS A 32 1.88 7.42 6.27
CA HIS A 32 1.15 8.67 6.30
C HIS A 32 1.55 9.56 5.16
N PHE A 33 0.57 10.13 4.46
CA PHE A 33 0.82 11.24 3.55
C PHE A 33 0.99 12.51 4.38
N THR A 34 2.22 13.03 4.46
CA THR A 34 2.49 14.33 5.13
C THR A 34 2.66 15.48 4.14
N LYS A 35 2.77 15.16 2.84
CA LYS A 35 2.78 16.11 1.72
C LYS A 35 1.82 15.61 0.65
N SER A 36 1.47 16.46 -0.33
CA SER A 36 0.48 16.22 -1.42
C SER A 36 -0.98 16.51 -1.07
N ILE A 37 -1.86 16.41 -2.10
CA ILE A 37 -3.32 16.51 -1.98
C ILE A 37 -3.93 15.44 -1.06
N ARG A 38 -3.17 14.38 -0.76
CA ARG A 38 -3.58 13.29 0.14
C ARG A 38 -3.10 13.53 1.58
N ASN A 39 -2.57 14.71 1.92
CA ASN A 39 -2.09 15.02 3.27
C ASN A 39 -3.14 14.68 4.34
N GLY A 40 -2.71 14.01 5.40
CA GLY A 40 -3.57 13.53 6.49
C GLY A 40 -4.23 12.17 6.23
N LYS A 41 -4.03 11.56 5.05
CA LYS A 41 -4.47 10.20 4.74
C LYS A 41 -3.39 9.17 5.05
N VAL A 42 -3.79 7.91 5.04
CA VAL A 42 -2.91 6.75 5.25
C VAL A 42 -2.92 5.88 4.00
N ALA A 43 -1.75 5.40 3.57
CA ALA A 43 -1.63 4.36 2.56
C ALA A 43 -1.25 3.03 3.21
N LEU A 44 -1.99 1.98 2.87
CA LEU A 44 -1.63 0.59 3.16
C LEU A 44 -0.86 0.04 1.97
N ILE A 45 0.40 -0.31 2.20
CA ILE A 45 1.24 -0.95 1.20
C ILE A 45 0.76 -2.38 0.99
N ARG A 46 0.40 -2.69 -0.25
CA ARG A 46 -0.04 -4.02 -0.66
C ARG A 46 1.14 -4.86 -1.13
N GLY A 47 2.03 -4.23 -1.88
CA GLY A 47 3.22 -4.85 -2.43
C GLY A 47 3.58 -4.22 -3.76
N VAL A 48 4.42 -4.92 -4.52
CA VAL A 48 4.94 -4.44 -5.81
C VAL A 48 4.65 -5.43 -6.90
N CYS A 49 4.15 -4.92 -8.02
CA CYS A 49 3.86 -5.69 -9.22
C CYS A 49 4.19 -4.84 -10.44
N ASP A 50 4.84 -5.43 -11.45
CA ASP A 50 5.26 -4.75 -12.68
C ASP A 50 6.12 -3.50 -12.45
N GLY A 51 6.92 -3.49 -11.37
CA GLY A 51 7.74 -2.34 -10.98
C GLY A 51 6.95 -1.14 -10.45
N LEU A 52 5.67 -1.34 -10.12
CA LEU A 52 4.79 -0.33 -9.51
C LEU A 52 4.52 -0.67 -8.06
N LEU A 53 4.47 0.34 -7.21
CA LEU A 53 4.03 0.20 -5.82
C LEU A 53 2.51 0.27 -5.77
N TRP A 54 1.90 -0.77 -5.20
CA TRP A 54 0.46 -0.90 -5.04
C TRP A 54 0.08 -0.60 -3.60
N PHE A 55 -0.88 0.31 -3.42
CA PHE A 55 -1.33 0.72 -2.10
C PHE A 55 -2.79 1.13 -2.08
N SER A 56 -3.49 0.88 -0.98
CA SER A 56 -4.85 1.37 -0.75
C SER A 56 -4.81 2.62 0.12
N VAL A 57 -5.69 3.60 -0.12
CA VAL A 57 -5.69 4.88 0.61
C VAL A 57 -6.91 4.97 1.52
N PHE A 58 -6.67 5.31 2.78
CA PHE A 58 -7.65 5.39 3.86
C PHE A 58 -7.64 6.76 4.52
N SER A 59 -8.73 7.08 5.23
CA SER A 59 -8.83 8.34 5.96
C SER A 59 -8.13 8.29 7.31
N SER A 60 -7.93 7.09 7.88
CA SER A 60 -7.28 6.88 9.17
C SER A 60 -6.51 5.58 9.24
N ILE A 61 -5.61 5.47 10.23
CA ILE A 61 -4.89 4.22 10.52
C ILE A 61 -5.86 3.13 10.95
N ASP A 62 -6.86 3.47 11.77
CA ASP A 62 -7.81 2.51 12.33
C ASP A 62 -8.64 1.80 11.26
N GLU A 63 -8.86 2.43 10.10
CA GLU A 63 -9.44 1.75 8.95
C GLU A 63 -8.42 0.83 8.27
N ALA A 64 -7.19 1.32 8.10
CA ALA A 64 -6.15 0.63 7.33
C ALA A 64 -5.58 -0.63 8.02
N VAL A 65 -5.66 -0.74 9.35
CA VAL A 65 -5.20 -1.92 10.12
C VAL A 65 -6.17 -3.10 10.10
N LYS A 66 -7.44 -2.87 9.72
CA LYS A 66 -8.48 -3.91 9.80
C LYS A 66 -8.42 -4.87 8.63
N GLU A 67 -9.13 -6.00 8.76
CA GLU A 67 -9.24 -6.99 7.70
C GLU A 67 -10.03 -6.47 6.50
N GLU A 68 -11.06 -5.64 6.73
CA GLU A 68 -11.87 -5.08 5.65
C GLU A 68 -11.05 -4.13 4.74
N ALA A 69 -9.94 -3.61 5.24
CA ALA A 69 -8.99 -2.83 4.46
C ALA A 69 -8.44 -3.61 3.25
N LEU A 70 -8.43 -4.95 3.32
CA LEU A 70 -7.96 -5.77 2.20
C LEU A 70 -8.90 -5.77 0.99
N ASN A 71 -10.18 -5.42 1.20
CA ASN A 71 -11.18 -5.34 0.14
C ASN A 71 -11.20 -3.95 -0.53
N VAL A 72 -10.43 -2.98 -0.02
CA VAL A 72 -10.44 -1.62 -0.56
C VAL A 72 -9.61 -1.55 -1.83
N PRO A 73 -10.15 -0.94 -2.91
CA PRO A 73 -9.46 -0.84 -4.18
C PRO A 73 -8.08 -0.19 -4.07
N VAL A 74 -7.14 -0.76 -4.79
CA VAL A 74 -5.75 -0.33 -4.80
C VAL A 74 -5.51 0.76 -5.83
N ASP A 75 -4.52 1.59 -5.52
CA ASP A 75 -3.94 2.62 -6.36
C ASP A 75 -2.49 2.22 -6.67
N THR A 76 -1.93 2.78 -7.75
CA THR A 76 -0.55 2.51 -8.15
C THR A 76 0.25 3.79 -8.22
N SER A 77 1.54 3.64 -7.95
CA SER A 77 2.49 4.68 -8.30
C SER A 77 3.79 4.07 -8.81
N SER A 78 4.34 4.67 -9.86
CA SER A 78 5.72 4.47 -10.27
C SER A 78 6.56 5.61 -9.70
N CYS A 79 7.63 5.26 -9.00
CA CYS A 79 8.76 6.18 -8.79
C CYS A 79 10.03 5.43 -9.17
N ARG A 80 11.17 6.13 -9.35
CA ARG A 80 12.43 5.44 -9.66
C ARG A 80 13.13 4.92 -8.41
N VAL A 81 12.87 5.53 -7.25
CA VAL A 81 13.51 5.22 -5.96
C VAL A 81 12.64 5.59 -4.75
N HIS A 82 12.89 4.94 -3.60
CA HIS A 82 12.23 5.21 -2.31
C HIS A 82 12.25 6.70 -1.89
N GLU A 83 13.39 7.37 -2.08
CA GLU A 83 13.56 8.78 -1.72
C GLU A 83 12.64 9.72 -2.51
N GLU A 84 12.31 9.37 -3.75
CA GLU A 84 11.35 10.13 -4.55
C GLU A 84 9.93 10.01 -3.99
N PHE A 85 9.53 8.84 -3.45
CA PHE A 85 8.24 8.69 -2.76
C PHE A 85 8.16 9.59 -1.53
N ILE A 86 9.21 9.59 -0.70
CA ILE A 86 9.27 10.47 0.49
C ILE A 86 9.23 11.93 0.06
N ARG A 87 9.95 12.31 -1.00
CA ARG A 87 9.99 13.70 -1.48
C ARG A 87 8.65 14.15 -2.07
N GLN A 88 8.00 13.31 -2.87
CA GLN A 88 6.78 13.65 -3.60
C GLN A 88 5.54 13.63 -2.70
N TYR A 89 5.44 12.63 -1.82
CA TYR A 89 4.25 12.40 -0.99
C TYR A 89 4.48 12.64 0.50
N GLY A 90 5.72 12.86 0.93
CA GLY A 90 6.02 13.03 2.36
C GLY A 90 5.67 11.77 3.15
N TRP A 91 5.96 10.58 2.62
CA TRP A 91 5.59 9.35 3.31
C TRP A 91 6.37 9.14 4.60
N VAL A 92 5.64 8.92 5.68
CA VAL A 92 6.18 8.57 6.99
C VAL A 92 5.61 7.22 7.39
N ILE A 93 6.48 6.27 7.68
CA ILE A 93 6.09 4.91 8.09
C ILE A 93 5.48 4.96 9.48
N ASP A 94 4.35 4.29 9.66
CA ASP A 94 3.73 4.06 10.96
C ASP A 94 4.24 2.76 11.60
N ASP A 95 4.29 2.73 12.93
CA ASP A 95 4.67 1.52 13.68
C ASP A 95 3.59 0.42 13.58
N ARG A 96 2.33 0.81 13.39
CA ARG A 96 1.22 -0.12 13.18
C ARG A 96 1.29 -0.70 11.77
N LYS A 97 0.87 -1.96 11.67
CA LYS A 97 0.86 -2.72 10.41
C LYS A 97 -0.44 -3.46 10.28
N ASN A 98 -0.88 -3.66 9.04
CA ASN A 98 -1.95 -4.58 8.74
C ASN A 98 -1.37 -6.00 8.69
N LEU A 99 -1.65 -6.79 9.72
CA LEU A 99 -1.17 -8.17 9.84
C LEU A 99 -2.02 -9.16 9.03
N PHE A 100 -3.21 -8.74 8.57
CA PHE A 100 -4.10 -9.58 7.78
C PHE A 100 -3.63 -9.74 6.34
N ILE A 101 -2.67 -8.92 5.87
CA ILE A 101 -2.11 -9.06 4.53
C ILE A 101 -1.43 -10.43 4.29
N TYR A 102 -1.06 -11.14 5.35
CA TYR A 102 -0.49 -12.48 5.27
C TYR A 102 -1.49 -13.58 5.63
N LYS A 103 -2.73 -13.21 6.02
CA LYS A 103 -3.79 -14.17 6.31
C LYS A 103 -4.50 -14.52 5.02
N ASP A 104 -4.30 -15.76 4.62
CA ASP A 104 -5.01 -16.45 3.54
C ASP A 104 -6.54 -16.29 3.73
N THR A 105 -7.21 -15.82 2.68
CA THR A 105 -8.66 -16.03 2.51
C THR A 105 -8.84 -17.54 2.31
N LYS A 106 -9.19 -18.21 3.40
CA LYS A 106 -9.40 -19.66 3.46
C LYS A 106 -10.57 -20.12 2.60
#